data_AF-A0A3A6PHF7-F1
#
_entry.id   AF-A0A3A6PHF7-F1
#
_cell.length_a   1.000
_cell.length_b   1.000
_cell.length_c   1.000
_cell.angle_alpha   90.00
_cell.angle_beta   90.00
_cell.angle_gamma   90.00
#
_symmetry.space_group_name_H-M   'P 1'
#
loop_
_entity.id
_entity.type
_entity.pdbx_description
1 polymer ?
#
loop_
_entity_poly.entity_id
_entity_poly.type
_entity_poly.pdbx_seq_one_letter_code
_entity_poly.pdbx_strand_id
1 'polypeptide(L)'
;MYIYFFETLLYLSFALTGGYILLLFIPERSKPQLNVPFDLFQYGLLAIPVFSFMSILRTSFILREFAETMPYYELLLIVLKDYKYGNAWIWILICGTAMYVISQLFQKKIQRFKWLLSLLWLLTVLAHGWASHPAGFSSWGFLYQSVHVGAVSVWLGILILVAWYTRGTLNWKPFVRWYTPMAICSMVLILLAGLGMMYILVDGYIRSWGINYGEALLLKHLVFVPLLLLAFMNGFLSKVTNQGTEERKLIWWLRAETFIALAILAITAYMGMQEPPHEGEFEDPAPSRLFSWLHGEVELLSMQWHWNFPSIGLILVGIAALSLLIASYKNNRRGTFILLALIAVLCPFIGLILAVY
;
A
#
# COMPACT_ATOMS: atom_id res chain seq x y z
N MET A 1 -6.35 -15.30 12.61
CA MET A 1 -4.92 -14.94 12.84
C MET A 1 -4.69 -13.52 12.33
N TYR A 2 -4.04 -12.63 13.09
CA TYR A 2 -3.86 -11.20 12.76
C TYR A 2 -2.81 -10.94 11.65
N ILE A 3 -2.77 -11.75 10.59
CA ILE A 3 -1.68 -11.71 9.58
C ILE A 3 -1.68 -10.39 8.78
N TYR A 4 -2.81 -9.72 8.59
CA TYR A 4 -2.88 -8.40 7.91
C TYR A 4 -2.00 -7.34 8.57
N PHE A 5 -1.83 -7.40 9.90
CA PHE A 5 -0.96 -6.47 10.61
C PHE A 5 0.49 -6.66 10.18
N PHE A 6 0.95 -7.91 10.11
CA PHE A 6 2.31 -8.25 9.67
C PHE A 6 2.53 -7.91 8.19
N GLU A 7 1.53 -8.11 7.34
CA GLU A 7 1.62 -7.72 5.93
C GLU A 7 1.67 -6.19 5.75
N THR A 8 0.91 -5.43 6.55
CA THR A 8 1.01 -3.96 6.59
C THR A 8 2.42 -3.53 7.00
N LEU A 9 2.98 -4.14 8.05
CA LEU A 9 4.34 -3.87 8.51
C LEU A 9 5.41 -4.28 7.47
N LEU A 10 5.17 -5.35 6.71
CA LEU A 10 6.03 -5.76 5.60
C LEU A 10 6.10 -4.67 4.52
N TYR A 11 4.95 -4.19 4.04
CA TYR A 11 4.90 -3.09 3.07
C TYR A 11 5.54 -1.81 3.60
N LEU A 12 5.33 -1.50 4.89
CA LEU A 12 5.99 -0.36 5.54
C LEU A 12 7.52 -0.53 5.57
N SER A 13 8.00 -1.75 5.80
CA SER A 13 9.44 -2.06 5.83
C SER A 13 10.08 -1.91 4.45
N PHE A 14 9.41 -2.38 3.40
CA PHE A 14 9.79 -2.11 2.02
C PHE A 14 9.80 -0.61 1.72
N ALA A 15 8.80 0.13 2.17
CA ALA A 15 8.73 1.57 1.97
C ALA A 15 9.90 2.30 2.65
N LEU A 16 10.14 2.07 3.94
CA LEU A 16 11.23 2.71 4.67
C LEU A 16 12.59 2.42 4.04
N THR A 17 12.86 1.17 3.67
CA THR A 17 14.14 0.76 3.07
C THR A 17 14.31 1.31 1.66
N GLY A 18 13.29 1.22 0.81
CA GLY A 18 13.31 1.74 -0.56
C GLY A 18 13.47 3.26 -0.61
N GLY A 19 12.74 3.98 0.25
CA GLY A 19 12.87 5.43 0.39
C GLY A 19 14.25 5.85 0.89
N TYR A 20 14.79 5.15 1.90
CA TYR A 20 16.13 5.42 2.41
C TYR A 20 17.20 5.21 1.33
N ILE A 21 17.13 4.10 0.60
CA ILE A 21 18.08 3.78 -0.47
C ILE A 21 18.00 4.81 -1.59
N LEU A 22 16.80 5.23 -2.03
CA LEU A 22 16.69 6.24 -3.07
C LEU A 22 17.28 7.59 -2.62
N LEU A 23 17.14 7.97 -1.34
CA LEU A 23 17.73 9.20 -0.80
C LEU A 23 19.27 9.19 -0.80
N LEU A 24 19.93 8.03 -0.93
CA LEU A 24 21.39 7.96 -1.16
C LEU A 24 21.80 8.49 -2.53
N PHE A 25 20.89 8.50 -3.51
CA PHE A 25 21.14 9.06 -4.84
C PHE A 25 20.88 10.57 -4.91
N ILE A 26 20.15 11.11 -3.95
CA ILE A 26 19.76 12.52 -3.94
C ILE A 26 20.84 13.36 -3.21
N PRO A 27 21.40 14.41 -3.86
CA PRO A 27 22.35 15.31 -3.24
C PRO A 27 21.77 16.01 -2.00
N GLU A 28 22.60 16.27 -0.98
CA GLU A 28 22.18 16.94 0.27
C GLU A 28 21.50 18.29 0.04
N ARG A 29 21.96 19.07 -0.95
CA ARG A 29 21.37 20.37 -1.32
C ARG A 29 19.94 20.29 -1.90
N SER A 30 19.52 19.10 -2.33
CA SER A 30 18.25 18.87 -3.01
C SER A 30 17.20 18.20 -2.12
N LYS A 31 17.56 17.84 -0.88
CA LYS A 31 16.65 17.20 0.08
C LYS A 31 16.55 18.01 1.38
N PRO A 32 15.50 17.77 2.18
CA PRO A 32 15.38 18.36 3.51
C PRO A 32 16.54 17.96 4.41
N GLN A 33 16.79 18.72 5.48
CA GLN A 33 17.69 18.29 6.54
C GLN A 33 17.02 17.15 7.33
N LEU A 34 17.44 15.92 7.04
CA LEU A 34 16.89 14.71 7.64
C LEU A 34 17.77 14.24 8.81
N ASN A 35 17.14 13.94 9.94
CA ASN A 35 17.78 13.24 11.05
C ASN A 35 17.13 11.86 11.21
N VAL A 36 17.38 10.99 10.24
CA VAL A 36 16.91 9.60 10.25
C VAL A 36 17.91 8.78 11.04
N PRO A 37 17.52 8.13 12.15
CA PRO A 37 18.41 7.23 12.87
C PRO A 37 18.79 6.05 11.96
N PHE A 38 20.07 5.72 11.91
CA PHE A 38 20.56 4.63 11.08
C PHE A 38 19.91 3.29 11.43
N ASP A 39 19.57 3.10 12.71
CA ASP A 39 18.90 1.90 13.20
C ASP A 39 17.51 1.70 12.58
N LEU A 40 16.80 2.76 12.20
CA LEU A 40 15.50 2.62 11.51
C LEU A 40 15.65 1.90 10.17
N PHE A 41 16.73 2.19 9.43
CA PHE A 41 17.03 1.48 8.19
C PHE A 41 17.35 0.00 8.48
N GLN A 42 18.14 -0.28 9.53
CA GLN A 42 18.46 -1.65 9.95
C GLN A 42 17.22 -2.45 10.36
N TYR A 43 16.36 -1.86 11.17
CA TYR A 43 15.10 -2.49 11.57
C TYR A 43 14.21 -2.74 10.36
N GLY A 44 14.13 -1.81 9.41
CA GLY A 44 13.43 -2.04 8.14
C GLY A 44 13.98 -3.23 7.36
N LEU A 45 15.30 -3.39 7.27
CA LEU A 45 15.93 -4.52 6.57
C LEU A 45 15.65 -5.86 7.26
N LEU A 46 15.71 -5.93 8.59
CA LEU A 46 15.41 -7.15 9.35
C LEU A 46 13.92 -7.48 9.32
N ALA A 47 13.06 -6.46 9.32
CA ALA A 47 11.62 -6.61 9.32
C ALA A 47 11.08 -7.27 8.05
N ILE A 48 11.71 -7.05 6.88
CA ILE A 48 11.26 -7.65 5.62
C ILE A 48 11.22 -9.19 5.68
N PRO A 49 12.33 -9.91 5.94
CA PRO A 49 12.30 -11.37 6.05
C PRO A 49 11.47 -11.86 7.24
N VAL A 50 11.47 -11.14 8.37
CA VAL A 50 10.68 -11.54 9.55
C VAL A 50 9.18 -11.49 9.28
N PHE A 51 8.66 -10.41 8.70
CA PHE A 51 7.23 -10.25 8.47
C PHE A 51 6.74 -11.05 7.27
N SER A 52 7.55 -11.21 6.22
CA SER A 52 7.22 -12.09 5.09
C SER A 52 7.19 -13.58 5.47
N PHE A 53 7.89 -13.99 6.53
CA PHE A 53 7.80 -15.35 7.05
C PHE A 53 6.40 -15.70 7.55
N MET A 54 5.58 -14.70 7.88
CA MET A 54 4.22 -14.94 8.38
C MET A 54 3.33 -15.63 7.35
N SER A 55 3.55 -15.38 6.05
CA SER A 55 2.85 -16.10 4.97
C SER A 55 3.24 -17.57 4.93
N ILE A 56 4.51 -17.91 5.21
CA ILE A 56 4.98 -19.30 5.32
C ILE A 56 4.28 -20.00 6.48
N LEU A 57 4.22 -19.34 7.63
CA LEU A 57 3.53 -19.87 8.81
C LEU A 57 2.05 -20.11 8.51
N ARG A 58 1.35 -19.15 7.90
CA ARG A 58 -0.06 -19.30 7.50
C ARG A 58 -0.26 -20.56 6.66
N THR A 59 0.50 -20.71 5.58
CA THR A 59 0.37 -21.87 4.67
C THR A 59 0.67 -23.18 5.38
N SER A 60 1.70 -23.22 6.24
CA SER A 60 2.02 -24.43 7.01
C SER A 60 0.93 -24.80 8.01
N PHE A 61 0.22 -23.82 8.60
CA PHE A 61 -0.92 -24.09 9.46
C PHE A 61 -2.12 -24.62 8.68
N ILE A 62 -2.42 -24.06 7.51
CA ILE A 62 -3.50 -24.56 6.64
C ILE A 62 -3.21 -26.00 6.21
N LEU A 63 -1.98 -26.29 5.74
CA LEU A 63 -1.61 -27.65 5.32
C LEU A 63 -1.69 -28.68 6.44
N ARG A 64 -1.50 -28.26 7.70
CA ARG A 64 -1.63 -29.15 8.86
C ARG A 64 -3.04 -29.71 8.99
N GLU A 65 -4.06 -28.95 8.61
CA GLU A 65 -5.46 -29.42 8.63
C GLU A 65 -5.69 -30.57 7.64
N PHE A 66 -4.86 -30.68 6.59
CA PHE A 66 -4.95 -31.74 5.58
C PHE A 66 -3.95 -32.89 5.79
N ALA A 67 -2.95 -32.70 6.67
CA ALA A 67 -1.84 -33.64 6.88
C ALA A 67 -1.63 -33.93 8.38
N GLU A 68 -2.70 -34.39 9.04
CA GLU A 68 -2.77 -34.53 10.50
C GLU A 68 -1.67 -35.41 11.12
N THR A 69 -1.14 -36.39 10.38
CA THR A 69 -0.13 -37.35 10.84
C THR A 69 1.31 -36.88 10.65
N MET A 70 1.53 -35.80 9.88
CA MET A 70 2.88 -35.31 9.58
C MET A 70 3.38 -34.34 10.67
N PRO A 71 4.62 -34.47 11.16
CA PRO A 71 5.22 -33.49 12.07
C PRO A 71 5.25 -32.08 11.46
N TYR A 72 4.97 -31.06 12.28
CA TYR A 72 4.91 -29.66 11.81
C TYR A 72 6.22 -29.17 11.16
N TYR A 73 7.38 -29.63 11.64
CA TYR A 73 8.66 -29.23 11.04
C TYR A 73 8.82 -29.76 9.60
N GLU A 74 8.24 -30.93 9.28
CA GLU A 74 8.26 -31.49 7.93
C GLU A 74 7.36 -30.67 7.00
N LEU A 75 6.16 -30.33 7.46
CA LEU A 75 5.25 -29.42 6.74
C LEU A 75 5.92 -28.07 6.47
N LEU A 76 6.61 -27.49 7.45
CA LEU A 76 7.34 -26.24 7.28
C LEU A 76 8.48 -26.36 6.27
N LEU A 77 9.22 -27.47 6.28
CA LEU A 77 10.27 -27.74 5.28
C LEU A 77 9.72 -27.92 3.88
N ILE A 78 8.58 -28.59 3.73
CA ILE A 78 7.85 -28.74 2.46
C ILE A 78 7.43 -27.36 1.95
N VAL A 79 6.80 -26.53 2.78
CA VAL A 79 6.41 -25.16 2.39
C VAL A 79 7.63 -24.33 1.97
N LEU A 80 8.75 -24.43 2.71
CA LEU A 80 9.95 -23.67 2.38
C LEU A 80 10.62 -24.10 1.07
N LYS A 81 10.65 -25.40 0.77
CA LYS A 81 11.38 -25.96 -0.38
C LYS A 81 10.52 -26.06 -1.65
N ASP A 82 9.28 -26.52 -1.50
CA ASP A 82 8.47 -26.97 -2.62
C ASP A 82 7.49 -25.88 -3.10
N TYR A 83 7.14 -24.92 -2.25
CA TYR A 83 6.24 -23.84 -2.62
C TYR A 83 7.01 -22.60 -3.11
N LYS A 84 6.47 -21.95 -4.15
CA LYS A 84 7.01 -20.69 -4.71
C LYS A 84 7.23 -19.62 -3.63
N TYR A 85 6.27 -19.48 -2.70
CA TYR A 85 6.34 -18.54 -1.58
C TYR A 85 7.53 -18.82 -0.65
N GLY A 86 7.84 -20.09 -0.37
CA GLY A 86 8.99 -20.51 0.44
C GLY A 86 10.32 -20.18 -0.23
N ASN A 87 10.46 -20.53 -1.50
CA ASN A 87 11.66 -20.22 -2.29
C ASN A 87 11.92 -18.72 -2.40
N ALA A 88 10.88 -17.92 -2.62
CA ALA A 88 10.98 -16.48 -2.62
C ALA A 88 11.38 -15.91 -1.26
N TRP A 89 10.85 -16.44 -0.15
CA TRP A 89 11.24 -16.04 1.18
C TRP A 89 12.74 -16.28 1.45
N ILE A 90 13.30 -17.40 0.97
CA ILE A 90 14.74 -17.68 1.06
C ILE A 90 15.55 -16.59 0.33
N TRP A 91 15.14 -16.18 -0.86
CA TRP A 91 15.79 -15.08 -1.58
C TRP A 91 15.68 -13.74 -0.85
N ILE A 92 14.52 -13.45 -0.26
CA ILE A 92 14.30 -12.27 0.58
C ILE A 92 15.25 -12.30 1.79
N LEU A 93 15.39 -13.46 2.46
CA LEU A 93 16.29 -13.63 3.60
C LEU A 93 17.75 -13.43 3.21
N ILE A 94 18.20 -14.04 2.11
CA ILE A 94 19.59 -13.91 1.62
C ILE A 94 19.90 -12.47 1.27
N CYS A 95 19.08 -11.83 0.44
CA CYS A 95 19.31 -10.45 0.01
C CYS A 95 19.17 -9.46 1.17
N GLY A 96 18.16 -9.63 2.02
CA GLY A 96 17.97 -8.79 3.21
C GLY A 96 19.13 -8.90 4.20
N THR A 97 19.63 -10.12 4.45
CA THR A 97 20.81 -10.34 5.30
C THR A 97 22.07 -9.71 4.68
N ALA A 98 22.27 -9.86 3.37
CA ALA A 98 23.40 -9.23 2.68
C ALA A 98 23.34 -7.70 2.81
N MET A 99 22.17 -7.09 2.59
CA MET A 99 21.97 -5.65 2.78
C MET A 99 22.24 -5.21 4.22
N TYR A 100 21.76 -5.98 5.20
CA TYR A 100 21.99 -5.74 6.63
C TYR A 100 23.49 -5.76 6.95
N VAL A 101 24.20 -6.82 6.55
CA VAL A 101 25.65 -6.95 6.77
C VAL A 101 26.44 -5.82 6.10
N ILE A 102 26.15 -5.52 4.82
CA ILE A 102 26.83 -4.44 4.09
C ILE A 102 26.62 -3.09 4.80
N SER A 103 25.38 -2.80 5.20
CA SER A 103 25.06 -1.53 5.81
C SER A 103 25.69 -1.40 7.21
N GLN A 104 25.73 -2.47 8.01
CA GLN A 104 26.40 -2.46 9.32
C GLN A 104 27.92 -2.31 9.20
N LEU A 105 28.57 -3.11 8.35
CA LEU A 105 30.04 -3.07 8.21
C LEU A 105 30.54 -1.75 7.58
N PHE A 106 29.74 -1.14 6.71
CA PHE A 106 30.14 0.04 5.94
C PHE A 106 29.29 1.28 6.23
N GLN A 107 28.72 1.42 7.43
CA GLN A 107 27.83 2.52 7.82
C GLN A 107 28.32 3.91 7.35
N LYS A 108 29.56 4.30 7.70
CA LYS A 108 30.15 5.61 7.33
C LYS A 108 30.42 5.76 5.82
N LYS A 109 30.48 4.65 5.07
CA LYS A 109 30.78 4.59 3.64
C LYS A 109 29.59 4.05 2.83
N ILE A 110 28.39 4.03 3.39
CA ILE A 110 27.20 3.41 2.78
C ILE A 110 26.89 3.96 1.38
N GLN A 111 27.22 5.24 1.16
CA GLN A 111 27.13 5.91 -0.14
C GLN A 111 27.90 5.22 -1.27
N ARG A 112 29.01 4.52 -0.96
CA ARG A 112 29.79 3.75 -1.96
C ARG A 112 29.05 2.49 -2.42
N PHE A 113 28.16 1.97 -1.60
CA PHE A 113 27.42 0.73 -1.84
C PHE A 113 25.98 0.96 -2.32
N LYS A 114 25.57 2.20 -2.59
CA LYS A 114 24.18 2.54 -2.95
C LYS A 114 23.64 1.76 -4.16
N TRP A 115 24.47 1.49 -5.17
CA TRP A 115 24.08 0.68 -6.33
C TRP A 115 23.84 -0.79 -5.96
N LEU A 116 24.75 -1.38 -5.17
CA LEU A 116 24.61 -2.75 -4.70
C LEU A 116 23.39 -2.91 -3.78
N LEU A 117 23.17 -1.97 -2.85
CA LEU A 117 21.99 -1.96 -1.99
C LEU A 117 20.69 -1.83 -2.80
N SER A 118 20.69 -0.99 -3.84
CA SER A 118 19.52 -0.84 -4.73
C SER A 118 19.23 -2.11 -5.51
N LEU A 119 20.28 -2.79 -6.01
CA LEU A 119 20.14 -4.05 -6.72
C LEU A 119 19.57 -5.13 -5.79
N LEU A 120 20.14 -5.31 -4.60
CA LEU A 120 19.67 -6.29 -3.62
C LEU A 120 18.23 -5.99 -3.17
N TRP A 121 17.90 -4.72 -2.95
CA TRP A 121 16.54 -4.31 -2.61
C TRP A 121 15.57 -4.62 -3.75
N LEU A 122 15.93 -4.33 -5.00
CA LEU A 122 15.12 -4.67 -6.16
C LEU A 122 14.90 -6.19 -6.24
N LEU A 123 15.93 -7.01 -5.99
CA LEU A 123 15.78 -8.46 -5.92
C LEU A 123 14.79 -8.89 -4.83
N THR A 124 14.76 -8.24 -3.66
CA THR A 124 13.75 -8.53 -2.64
C THR A 124 12.33 -8.15 -3.08
N VAL A 125 12.16 -7.06 -3.83
CA VAL A 125 10.86 -6.66 -4.39
C VAL A 125 10.40 -7.66 -5.44
N LEU A 126 11.29 -8.11 -6.32
CA LEU A 126 11.00 -9.12 -7.32
C LEU A 126 10.67 -10.48 -6.67
N ALA A 127 11.43 -10.90 -5.66
CA ALA A 127 11.13 -12.11 -4.91
C ALA A 127 9.74 -12.04 -4.26
N HIS A 128 9.38 -10.90 -3.65
CA HIS A 128 8.05 -10.70 -3.09
C HIS A 128 6.95 -10.73 -4.18
N GLY A 129 7.19 -10.10 -5.34
CA GLY A 129 6.27 -10.17 -6.47
C GLY A 129 6.12 -11.58 -7.03
N TRP A 130 7.17 -12.40 -6.99
CA TRP A 130 7.14 -13.79 -7.45
C TRP A 130 6.32 -14.67 -6.51
N ALA A 131 6.37 -14.35 -5.21
CA ALA A 131 5.56 -14.93 -4.15
C ALA A 131 4.18 -14.29 -4.03
N SER A 132 3.65 -13.63 -5.06
CA SER A 132 2.39 -12.91 -4.93
C SER A 132 1.23 -13.70 -5.52
N HIS A 133 0.05 -13.45 -4.97
CA HIS A 133 -1.19 -14.07 -5.42
C HIS A 133 -1.45 -13.87 -6.93
N PRO A 134 -1.35 -12.65 -7.52
CA PRO A 134 -1.45 -12.46 -8.97
C PRO A 134 -0.46 -13.30 -9.80
N ALA A 135 0.74 -13.57 -9.29
CA ALA A 135 1.75 -14.35 -9.99
C ALA A 135 1.40 -15.85 -10.09
N GLY A 136 0.45 -16.33 -9.29
CA GLY A 136 -0.13 -17.66 -9.43
C GLY A 136 -1.00 -17.81 -10.67
N PHE A 137 -1.69 -16.74 -11.07
CA PHE A 137 -2.65 -16.73 -12.19
C PHE A 137 -2.03 -16.30 -13.52
N SER A 138 -1.02 -15.43 -13.49
CA SER A 138 -0.35 -14.95 -14.70
C SER A 138 1.07 -14.50 -14.45
N SER A 139 1.97 -14.75 -15.42
CA SER A 139 3.33 -14.18 -15.42
C SER A 139 3.33 -12.65 -15.39
N TRP A 140 2.27 -12.01 -15.90
CA TRP A 140 2.09 -10.56 -15.79
C TRP A 140 1.78 -10.12 -14.36
N GLY A 141 1.15 -10.98 -13.56
CA GLY A 141 0.86 -10.73 -12.14
C GLY A 141 2.14 -10.50 -11.33
N PHE A 142 3.19 -11.28 -11.60
CA PHE A 142 4.53 -11.05 -11.02
C PHE A 142 5.04 -9.63 -11.31
N LEU A 143 4.96 -9.21 -12.58
CA LEU A 143 5.47 -7.91 -13.00
C LEU A 143 4.65 -6.78 -12.38
N TYR A 144 3.32 -6.87 -12.44
CA TYR A 144 2.44 -5.87 -11.86
C TYR A 144 2.64 -5.74 -10.35
N GLN A 145 2.70 -6.84 -9.60
CA GLN A 145 2.95 -6.77 -8.17
C GLN A 145 4.31 -6.14 -7.87
N SER A 146 5.38 -6.57 -8.56
CA SER A 146 6.73 -6.05 -8.35
C SER A 146 6.81 -4.55 -8.61
N VAL A 147 6.23 -4.09 -9.73
CA VAL A 147 6.17 -2.66 -10.09
C VAL A 147 5.35 -1.88 -9.08
N HIS A 148 4.19 -2.40 -8.68
CA HIS A 148 3.32 -1.76 -7.72
C HIS A 148 4.01 -1.59 -6.36
N VAL A 149 4.53 -2.67 -5.77
CA VAL A 149 5.23 -2.63 -4.47
C VAL A 149 6.48 -1.77 -4.55
N GLY A 150 7.28 -1.88 -5.61
CA GLY A 150 8.46 -1.05 -5.79
C GLY A 150 8.13 0.45 -5.87
N ALA A 151 7.13 0.82 -6.66
CA ALA A 151 6.69 2.20 -6.83
C ALA A 151 6.10 2.79 -5.54
N VAL A 152 5.23 2.03 -4.84
CA VAL A 152 4.72 2.43 -3.51
C VAL A 152 5.87 2.64 -2.55
N SER A 153 6.80 1.70 -2.49
CA SER A 153 7.87 1.71 -1.50
C SER A 153 8.78 2.93 -1.63
N VAL A 154 9.14 3.28 -2.86
CA VAL A 154 9.99 4.45 -3.12
C VAL A 154 9.26 5.75 -2.82
N TRP A 155 8.03 5.90 -3.32
CA TRP A 155 7.24 7.13 -3.14
C TRP A 155 6.86 7.36 -1.66
N LEU A 156 6.23 6.36 -1.04
CA LEU A 156 5.77 6.43 0.35
C LEU A 156 6.94 6.44 1.32
N GLY A 157 8.01 5.70 1.02
CA GLY A 157 9.22 5.68 1.83
C GLY A 157 9.82 7.07 2.02
N ILE A 158 10.04 7.79 0.92
CA ILE A 158 10.54 9.16 0.99
C ILE A 158 9.54 10.07 1.69
N LEU A 159 8.25 9.93 1.40
CA LEU A 159 7.20 10.72 2.04
C LEU A 159 7.26 10.58 3.56
N ILE A 160 7.38 9.34 4.08
CA ILE A 160 7.49 9.05 5.51
C ILE A 160 8.77 9.65 6.09
N LEU A 161 9.92 9.40 5.45
CA LEU A 161 11.21 9.90 5.95
C LEU A 161 11.21 11.42 6.03
N VAL A 162 10.67 12.12 5.04
CA VAL A 162 10.57 13.59 5.03
C VAL A 162 9.54 14.09 6.04
N ALA A 163 8.33 13.53 6.05
CA ALA A 163 7.25 14.00 6.92
C ALA A 163 7.57 13.86 8.42
N TRP A 164 8.34 12.83 8.80
CA TRP A 164 8.57 12.47 10.19
C TRP A 164 9.98 12.79 10.69
N TYR A 165 11.00 12.79 9.82
CA TYR A 165 12.40 12.93 10.22
C TYR A 165 13.08 14.21 9.72
N THR A 166 12.36 15.14 9.08
CA THR A 166 12.90 16.48 8.84
C THR A 166 13.10 17.21 10.17
N ARG A 167 14.34 17.66 10.43
CA ARG A 167 14.71 18.54 11.54
C ARG A 167 15.51 19.70 10.97
N GLY A 168 14.97 20.91 11.03
CA GLY A 168 15.58 22.09 10.41
C GLY A 168 14.86 22.46 9.11
N THR A 169 15.62 22.94 8.12
CA THR A 169 15.04 23.49 6.90
C THR A 169 14.48 22.39 6.01
N LEU A 170 13.27 22.62 5.48
CA LEU A 170 12.60 21.69 4.57
C LEU A 170 13.25 21.72 3.18
N ASN A 171 13.96 22.81 2.84
CA ASN A 171 14.50 23.05 1.49
C ASN A 171 13.43 22.76 0.43
N TRP A 172 12.22 23.29 0.65
CA TRP A 172 11.01 22.83 -0.03
C TRP A 172 11.12 22.91 -1.55
N LYS A 173 11.54 24.07 -2.07
CA LYS A 173 11.66 24.33 -3.52
C LYS A 173 12.60 23.31 -4.21
N PRO A 174 13.85 23.09 -3.77
CA PRO A 174 14.69 22.01 -4.29
C PRO A 174 14.07 20.62 -4.18
N PHE A 175 13.44 20.29 -3.05
CA PHE A 175 12.86 18.98 -2.81
C PHE A 175 11.74 18.64 -3.80
N VAL A 176 10.74 19.52 -3.92
CA VAL A 176 9.58 19.28 -4.81
C VAL A 176 9.92 19.31 -6.30
N ARG A 177 11.09 19.85 -6.69
CA ARG A 177 11.51 19.85 -8.11
C ARG A 177 11.79 18.45 -8.64
N TRP A 178 12.35 17.56 -7.81
CA TRP A 178 12.61 16.18 -8.21
C TRP A 178 11.60 15.21 -7.60
N TYR A 179 11.12 15.49 -6.38
CA TYR A 179 10.17 14.61 -5.69
C TYR A 179 8.82 14.60 -6.39
N THR A 180 8.29 15.75 -6.84
CA THR A 180 6.97 15.79 -7.50
C THR A 180 6.95 14.97 -8.81
N PRO A 181 7.90 15.11 -9.76
CA PRO A 181 7.94 14.25 -10.94
C PRO A 181 8.09 12.76 -10.61
N MET A 182 8.93 12.42 -9.62
CA MET A 182 9.10 11.04 -9.18
C MET A 182 7.81 10.48 -8.58
N ALA A 183 7.14 11.24 -7.71
CA ALA A 183 5.86 10.86 -7.11
C ALA A 183 4.76 10.67 -8.17
N ILE A 184 4.69 11.53 -9.18
CA ILE A 184 3.75 11.37 -10.31
C ILE A 184 4.06 10.08 -11.07
N CYS A 185 5.33 9.81 -11.40
CA CYS A 185 5.74 8.59 -12.07
C CYS A 185 5.38 7.35 -11.24
N SER A 186 5.70 7.34 -9.94
CA SER A 186 5.30 6.29 -9.02
C SER A 186 3.79 6.11 -9.00
N MET A 187 3.01 7.18 -8.95
CA MET A 187 1.56 7.10 -8.89
C MET A 187 0.95 6.52 -10.16
N VAL A 188 1.49 6.87 -11.34
CA VAL A 188 1.11 6.26 -12.62
C VAL A 188 1.43 4.77 -12.62
N LEU A 189 2.63 4.38 -12.18
CA LEU A 189 3.01 2.97 -12.09
C LEU A 189 2.11 2.18 -11.12
N ILE A 190 1.80 2.76 -9.95
CA ILE A 190 0.89 2.18 -8.95
C ILE A 190 -0.49 1.97 -9.56
N LEU A 191 -1.03 2.98 -10.25
CA LEU A 191 -2.34 2.89 -10.90
C LEU A 191 -2.38 1.82 -11.99
N LEU A 192 -1.43 1.85 -12.93
CA LEU A 192 -1.40 0.90 -14.05
C LEU A 192 -1.20 -0.53 -13.57
N ALA A 193 -0.25 -0.76 -12.66
CA ALA A 193 -0.02 -2.08 -12.10
C ALA A 193 -1.20 -2.55 -11.23
N GLY A 194 -1.81 -1.65 -10.45
CA GLY A 194 -3.00 -1.92 -9.64
C GLY A 194 -4.19 -2.38 -10.48
N LEU A 195 -4.48 -1.65 -11.57
CA LEU A 195 -5.52 -2.02 -12.53
C LEU A 195 -5.19 -3.34 -13.25
N GLY A 196 -3.91 -3.57 -13.60
CA GLY A 196 -3.46 -4.82 -14.18
C GLY A 196 -3.67 -6.02 -13.26
N MET A 197 -3.37 -5.89 -11.97
CA MET A 197 -3.67 -6.93 -10.97
C MET A 197 -5.17 -7.13 -10.77
N MET A 198 -5.95 -6.04 -10.71
CA MET A 198 -7.40 -6.13 -10.60
C MET A 198 -7.99 -6.90 -11.77
N TYR A 199 -7.53 -6.64 -13.00
CA TYR A 199 -7.97 -7.36 -14.20
C TYR A 199 -7.66 -8.86 -14.14
N ILE A 200 -6.54 -9.26 -13.52
CA ILE A 200 -6.17 -10.67 -13.33
C ILE A 200 -7.00 -11.32 -12.22
N LEU A 201 -7.28 -10.61 -11.13
CA LEU A 201 -7.82 -11.19 -9.89
C LEU A 201 -9.33 -11.06 -9.69
N VAL A 202 -10.01 -10.17 -10.43
CA VAL A 202 -11.41 -9.84 -10.17
C VAL A 202 -12.25 -10.09 -11.42
N ASP A 203 -13.15 -11.08 -11.38
CA ASP A 203 -14.22 -11.18 -12.38
C ASP A 203 -15.30 -10.15 -12.09
N GLY A 204 -15.54 -9.22 -13.01
CA GLY A 204 -16.60 -8.23 -12.88
C GLY A 204 -16.50 -7.37 -11.61
N TYR A 205 -15.83 -6.21 -11.70
CA TYR A 205 -15.62 -5.31 -10.55
C TYR A 205 -16.86 -5.03 -9.72
N ILE A 206 -18.02 -4.78 -10.35
CA ILE A 206 -19.29 -4.54 -9.66
C ILE A 206 -19.80 -5.79 -8.94
N ARG A 207 -19.70 -6.96 -9.57
CA ARG A 207 -20.10 -8.24 -8.97
C ARG A 207 -19.26 -8.59 -7.75
N SER A 208 -18.02 -8.11 -7.69
CA SER A 208 -17.17 -8.32 -6.51
C SER A 208 -17.60 -7.52 -5.28
N TRP A 209 -18.43 -6.48 -5.42
CA TRP A 209 -18.79 -5.60 -4.29
C TRP A 209 -19.71 -6.25 -3.27
N GLY A 210 -20.30 -7.41 -3.58
CA GLY A 210 -21.09 -8.17 -2.60
C GLY A 210 -20.24 -8.97 -1.60
N ILE A 211 -18.92 -9.03 -1.79
CA ILE A 211 -18.00 -9.83 -0.95
C ILE A 211 -16.90 -8.96 -0.32
N ASN A 212 -16.30 -9.45 0.78
CA ASN A 212 -15.31 -8.70 1.55
C ASN A 212 -14.13 -8.19 0.71
N TYR A 213 -13.67 -8.97 -0.28
CA TYR A 213 -12.56 -8.58 -1.15
C TYR A 213 -12.92 -7.36 -2.00
N GLY A 214 -14.05 -7.38 -2.70
CA GLY A 214 -14.44 -6.30 -3.60
C GLY A 214 -14.88 -5.04 -2.86
N GLU A 215 -15.50 -5.16 -1.69
CA GLU A 215 -15.76 -4.02 -0.79
C GLU A 215 -14.45 -3.33 -0.36
N ALA A 216 -13.45 -4.12 0.07
CA ALA A 216 -12.16 -3.57 0.45
C ALA A 216 -11.44 -2.92 -0.74
N LEU A 217 -11.54 -3.52 -1.93
CA LEU A 217 -11.02 -2.92 -3.16
C LEU A 217 -11.73 -1.60 -3.52
N LEU A 218 -13.06 -1.53 -3.40
CA LEU A 218 -13.82 -0.30 -3.61
C LEU A 218 -13.40 0.78 -2.61
N LEU A 219 -13.31 0.42 -1.32
CA LEU A 219 -12.86 1.33 -0.28
C LEU A 219 -11.45 1.85 -0.56
N LYS A 220 -10.53 0.97 -1.00
CA LYS A 220 -9.17 1.36 -1.43
C LYS A 220 -9.20 2.41 -2.52
N HIS A 221 -10.00 2.22 -3.57
CA HIS A 221 -10.14 3.21 -4.65
C HIS A 221 -10.70 4.54 -4.15
N LEU A 222 -11.71 4.51 -3.29
CA LEU A 222 -12.31 5.72 -2.74
C LEU A 222 -11.35 6.49 -1.82
N VAL A 223 -10.57 5.81 -0.97
CA VAL A 223 -9.53 6.43 -0.13
C VAL A 223 -8.36 6.97 -0.97
N PHE A 224 -8.10 6.36 -2.13
CA PHE A 224 -7.06 6.84 -3.05
C PHE A 224 -7.38 8.21 -3.65
N VAL A 225 -8.67 8.55 -3.85
CA VAL A 225 -9.07 9.87 -4.39
C VAL A 225 -8.63 11.06 -3.51
N PRO A 226 -8.97 11.14 -2.20
CA PRO A 226 -8.49 12.22 -1.35
C PRO A 226 -6.97 12.19 -1.15
N LEU A 227 -6.32 11.01 -1.23
CA LEU A 227 -4.86 10.92 -1.24
C LEU A 227 -4.27 11.64 -2.45
N LEU A 228 -4.76 11.36 -3.67
CA LEU A 228 -4.31 12.04 -4.89
C LEU A 228 -4.52 13.55 -4.81
N LEU A 229 -5.68 13.97 -4.30
CA LEU A 229 -5.99 15.38 -4.12
C LEU A 229 -5.01 16.04 -3.13
N LEU A 230 -4.72 15.38 -2.00
CA LEU A 230 -3.77 15.87 -1.02
C LEU A 230 -2.34 15.92 -1.57
N ALA A 231 -1.90 14.90 -2.30
CA ALA A 231 -0.61 14.88 -3.00
C ALA A 231 -0.52 16.01 -4.04
N PHE A 232 -1.60 16.29 -4.77
CA PHE A 232 -1.68 17.43 -5.69
C PHE A 232 -1.56 18.77 -4.95
N MET A 233 -2.28 18.93 -3.82
CA MET A 233 -2.21 20.14 -3.00
C MET A 233 -0.82 20.36 -2.39
N ASN A 234 -0.18 19.29 -1.94
CA ASN A 234 1.19 19.32 -1.43
C ASN A 234 2.19 19.61 -2.56
N GLY A 235 2.09 18.96 -3.71
CA GLY A 235 3.06 19.10 -4.80
C GLY A 235 2.95 20.38 -5.63
N PHE A 236 1.73 20.87 -5.87
CA PHE A 236 1.47 22.00 -6.77
C PHE A 236 0.93 23.23 -6.05
N LEU A 237 -0.16 23.09 -5.27
CA LEU A 237 -0.84 24.23 -4.66
C LEU A 237 0.02 24.92 -3.58
N SER A 238 0.87 24.16 -2.90
CA SER A 238 1.84 24.69 -1.92
C SER A 238 2.88 25.62 -2.56
N LYS A 239 3.27 25.36 -3.82
CA LYS A 239 4.23 26.19 -4.58
C LYS A 239 3.66 27.58 -4.87
N VAL A 240 2.35 27.63 -5.16
CA VAL A 240 1.64 28.84 -5.57
C VAL A 240 1.24 29.70 -4.37
N THR A 241 0.73 29.09 -3.30
CA THR A 241 0.04 29.85 -2.23
C THR A 241 1.00 30.53 -1.25
N ASN A 242 2.03 29.81 -0.78
CA ASN A 242 2.90 30.29 0.30
C ASN A 242 4.40 30.22 -0.05
N GLN A 243 4.78 29.85 -1.28
CA GLN A 243 6.17 29.56 -1.68
C GLN A 243 6.95 28.59 -0.75
N GLY A 244 6.25 27.87 0.14
CA GLY A 244 6.86 27.04 1.18
C GLY A 244 7.44 27.77 2.39
N THR A 245 7.02 29.01 2.68
CA THR A 245 7.49 29.75 3.86
C THR A 245 6.99 29.16 5.20
N GLU A 246 5.84 28.47 5.19
CA GLU A 246 5.26 27.82 6.37
C GLU A 246 5.63 26.33 6.45
N GLU A 247 6.90 26.04 6.72
CA GLU A 247 7.42 24.66 6.76
C GLU A 247 6.64 23.76 7.74
N ARG A 248 6.25 24.28 8.91
CA ARG A 248 5.47 23.53 9.91
C ARG A 248 4.09 23.11 9.38
N LYS A 249 3.46 23.96 8.57
CA LYS A 249 2.18 23.65 7.93
C LYS A 249 2.37 22.52 6.91
N LEU A 250 3.40 22.62 6.07
CA LEU A 250 3.71 21.61 5.06
C LEU A 250 4.00 20.24 5.68
N ILE A 251 4.83 20.19 6.72
CA ILE A 251 5.15 18.94 7.43
C ILE A 251 3.87 18.27 7.94
N TRP A 252 2.91 19.03 8.48
CA TRP A 252 1.65 18.46 8.94
C TRP A 252 0.84 17.83 7.80
N TRP A 253 0.77 18.48 6.64
CA TRP A 253 0.06 17.95 5.47
C TRP A 253 0.77 16.74 4.85
N LEU A 254 2.09 16.69 4.86
CA LEU A 254 2.85 15.50 4.47
C LEU A 254 2.57 14.33 5.43
N ARG A 255 2.46 14.59 6.74
CA ARG A 255 2.07 13.55 7.71
C ARG A 255 0.65 13.06 7.46
N ALA A 256 -0.30 13.96 7.18
CA ALA A 256 -1.66 13.58 6.80
C ALA A 256 -1.66 12.68 5.55
N GLU A 257 -0.84 13.02 4.55
CA GLU A 257 -0.66 12.18 3.35
C GLU A 257 -0.12 10.79 3.70
N THR A 258 0.88 10.69 4.59
CA THR A 258 1.38 9.38 5.07
C THR A 258 0.29 8.58 5.77
N PHE A 259 -0.56 9.19 6.59
CA PHE A 259 -1.63 8.48 7.29
C PHE A 259 -2.67 7.92 6.33
N ILE A 260 -3.08 8.68 5.31
CA ILE A 260 -4.02 8.21 4.29
C ILE A 260 -3.38 7.05 3.49
N ALA A 261 -2.10 7.19 3.11
CA ALA A 261 -1.39 6.12 2.41
C ALA A 261 -1.24 4.85 3.26
N LEU A 262 -1.00 4.98 4.58
CA LEU A 262 -0.98 3.84 5.50
C LEU A 262 -2.35 3.17 5.63
N ALA A 263 -3.44 3.94 5.61
CA ALA A 263 -4.79 3.36 5.58
C ALA A 263 -5.01 2.51 4.31
N ILE A 264 -4.52 2.97 3.16
CA ILE A 264 -4.56 2.21 1.89
C ILE A 264 -3.73 0.93 1.98
N LEU A 265 -2.56 0.97 2.61
CA LEU A 265 -1.74 -0.23 2.85
C LEU A 265 -2.45 -1.21 3.78
N ALA A 266 -3.08 -0.73 4.84
CA ALA A 266 -3.85 -1.57 5.77
C ALA A 266 -5.04 -2.25 5.06
N ILE A 267 -5.77 -1.51 4.22
CA ILE A 267 -6.84 -2.07 3.38
C ILE A 267 -6.26 -3.13 2.41
N THR A 268 -5.12 -2.85 1.78
CA THR A 268 -4.47 -3.80 0.86
C THR A 268 -4.01 -5.07 1.58
N ALA A 269 -3.47 -4.95 2.80
CA ALA A 269 -3.10 -6.10 3.62
C ALA A 269 -4.32 -6.91 4.10
N TYR A 270 -5.44 -6.24 4.38
CA TYR A 270 -6.71 -6.94 4.64
C TYR A 270 -7.17 -7.74 3.41
N MET A 271 -7.07 -7.16 2.21
CA MET A 271 -7.40 -7.85 0.96
C MET A 271 -6.51 -9.08 0.72
N GLY A 272 -5.22 -9.03 1.06
CA GLY A 272 -4.29 -10.18 0.92
C GLY A 272 -4.66 -11.40 1.77
N MET A 273 -5.59 -11.26 2.71
CA MET A 273 -6.13 -12.38 3.49
C MET A 273 -7.39 -13.01 2.88
N GLN A 274 -8.12 -12.23 2.09
CA GLN A 274 -9.40 -12.65 1.52
C GLN A 274 -9.13 -13.45 0.25
N GLU A 275 -9.98 -14.43 -0.02
CA GLU A 275 -10.02 -15.10 -1.31
C GLU A 275 -10.53 -14.08 -2.35
N PRO A 276 -9.78 -13.82 -3.43
CA PRO A 276 -10.27 -12.98 -4.50
C PRO A 276 -11.44 -13.68 -5.21
N PRO A 277 -12.30 -12.91 -5.91
CA PRO A 277 -13.53 -13.43 -6.53
C PRO A 277 -13.34 -14.58 -7.53
N HIS A 278 -12.11 -14.84 -7.98
CA HIS A 278 -11.75 -15.93 -8.90
C HIS A 278 -11.31 -17.23 -8.19
N GLU A 279 -11.05 -17.23 -6.88
CA GLU A 279 -10.71 -18.45 -6.15
C GLU A 279 -11.98 -19.18 -5.69
N GLY A 280 -12.38 -20.22 -6.42
CA GLY A 280 -13.46 -21.12 -5.99
C GLY A 280 -14.51 -21.43 -7.05
N GLU A 281 -14.12 -21.89 -8.26
CA GLU A 281 -15.03 -22.33 -9.36
C GLU A 281 -16.05 -23.44 -8.98
N PHE A 282 -16.26 -23.75 -7.69
CA PHE A 282 -17.20 -24.75 -7.20
C PHE A 282 -18.21 -24.25 -6.14
N GLU A 283 -18.02 -23.08 -5.51
CA GLU A 283 -18.99 -22.50 -4.57
C GLU A 283 -19.05 -20.96 -4.72
N ASP A 284 -20.27 -20.41 -4.78
CA ASP A 284 -20.46 -18.96 -4.82
C ASP A 284 -19.91 -18.32 -3.54
N PRO A 285 -19.10 -17.25 -3.64
CA PRO A 285 -18.48 -16.65 -2.47
C PRO A 285 -19.56 -16.05 -1.56
N ALA A 286 -19.51 -16.32 -0.26
CA ALA A 286 -20.53 -15.86 0.68
C ALA A 286 -20.62 -14.32 0.73
N PRO A 287 -21.83 -13.73 0.83
CA PRO A 287 -21.99 -12.29 0.92
C PRO A 287 -21.29 -11.73 2.17
N SER A 288 -20.76 -10.52 2.03
CA SER A 288 -20.13 -9.81 3.14
C SER A 288 -21.18 -9.52 4.23
N ARG A 289 -20.73 -9.40 5.49
CA ARG A 289 -21.63 -9.02 6.59
C ARG A 289 -22.25 -7.64 6.39
N LEU A 290 -21.51 -6.71 5.79
CA LEU A 290 -22.00 -5.37 5.50
C LEU A 290 -23.07 -5.42 4.41
N PHE A 291 -22.82 -6.18 3.35
CA PHE A 291 -23.73 -6.37 2.24
C PHE A 291 -25.04 -7.02 2.69
N SER A 292 -24.95 -8.11 3.45
CA SER A 292 -26.13 -8.79 4.01
C SER A 292 -26.90 -7.91 5.00
N TRP A 293 -26.24 -7.03 5.73
CA TRP A 293 -26.93 -6.08 6.61
C TRP A 293 -27.70 -5.00 5.84
N LEU A 294 -27.18 -4.56 4.68
CA LEU A 294 -27.81 -3.54 3.85
C LEU A 294 -28.93 -4.09 2.95
N HIS A 295 -28.75 -5.28 2.40
CA HIS A 295 -29.62 -5.85 1.36
C HIS A 295 -30.41 -7.09 1.80
N GLY A 296 -30.06 -7.71 2.93
CA GLY A 296 -30.62 -8.99 3.37
C GLY A 296 -29.91 -10.20 2.74
N GLU A 297 -30.58 -11.35 2.71
CA GLU A 297 -30.08 -12.55 2.03
C GLU A 297 -30.39 -12.42 0.53
N VAL A 298 -29.37 -12.11 -0.27
CA VAL A 298 -29.47 -11.91 -1.73
C VAL A 298 -28.50 -12.84 -2.46
N GLU A 299 -28.96 -13.43 -3.57
CA GLU A 299 -28.12 -14.23 -4.46
C GLU A 299 -27.19 -13.32 -5.28
N LEU A 300 -25.88 -13.53 -5.15
CA LEU A 300 -24.84 -12.65 -5.72
C LEU A 300 -24.69 -12.74 -7.25
N LEU A 301 -25.26 -13.79 -7.86
CA LEU A 301 -25.13 -14.11 -9.29
C LEU A 301 -25.78 -13.07 -10.23
N SER A 302 -26.64 -12.20 -9.71
CA SER A 302 -27.42 -11.25 -10.52
C SER A 302 -27.20 -9.77 -10.20
N MET A 303 -26.10 -9.43 -9.53
CA MET A 303 -25.81 -8.04 -9.15
C MET A 303 -25.82 -7.08 -10.34
N GLN A 304 -26.76 -6.15 -10.32
CA GLN A 304 -26.92 -5.07 -11.31
C GLN A 304 -27.00 -3.72 -10.62
N TRP A 305 -26.87 -2.65 -11.40
CA TRP A 305 -27.09 -1.31 -10.88
C TRP A 305 -28.57 -1.08 -10.61
N HIS A 306 -28.87 -0.75 -9.36
CA HIS A 306 -30.17 -0.28 -8.92
C HIS A 306 -30.02 1.06 -8.21
N TRP A 307 -30.12 2.14 -8.97
CA TRP A 307 -30.03 3.49 -8.42
C TRP A 307 -31.28 3.82 -7.59
N ASN A 308 -31.07 4.16 -6.33
CA ASN A 308 -32.12 4.58 -5.41
C ASN A 308 -31.79 5.97 -4.86
N PHE A 309 -32.81 6.68 -4.36
CA PHE A 309 -32.62 8.03 -3.84
C PHE A 309 -31.57 8.10 -2.70
N PRO A 310 -31.55 7.16 -1.73
CA PRO A 310 -30.52 7.14 -0.69
C PRO A 310 -29.09 7.00 -1.25
N SER A 311 -28.86 6.11 -2.22
CA SER A 311 -27.54 5.89 -2.81
C SER A 311 -27.04 7.11 -3.55
N ILE A 312 -27.87 7.72 -4.39
CA ILE A 312 -27.55 8.96 -5.10
C ILE A 312 -27.27 10.08 -4.10
N GLY A 313 -28.09 10.22 -3.06
CA GLY A 313 -27.92 11.25 -2.03
C GLY A 313 -26.57 11.13 -1.32
N LEU A 314 -26.19 9.93 -0.89
CA LEU A 314 -24.90 9.67 -0.24
C LEU A 314 -23.70 9.95 -1.16
N ILE A 315 -23.79 9.56 -2.43
CA ILE A 315 -22.75 9.83 -3.43
C ILE A 315 -22.58 11.34 -3.63
N LEU A 316 -23.68 12.09 -3.77
CA LEU A 316 -23.64 13.55 -3.94
C LEU A 316 -23.06 14.26 -2.72
N VAL A 317 -23.42 13.83 -1.51
CA VAL A 317 -22.81 14.35 -0.26
C VAL A 317 -21.31 14.10 -0.24
N GLY A 318 -20.85 12.92 -0.67
CA GLY A 318 -19.43 12.62 -0.78
C GLY A 318 -18.70 13.49 -1.80
N ILE A 319 -19.27 13.69 -2.98
CA ILE A 319 -18.71 14.58 -4.02
C ILE A 319 -18.63 16.02 -3.51
N ALA A 320 -19.68 16.50 -2.83
CA ALA A 320 -19.68 17.83 -2.23
C ALA A 320 -18.57 17.95 -1.17
N ALA A 321 -18.43 16.95 -0.29
CA ALA A 321 -17.37 16.94 0.73
C ALA A 321 -15.96 16.91 0.11
N LEU A 322 -15.77 16.14 -0.96
CA LEU A 322 -14.50 16.08 -1.70
C LEU A 322 -14.13 17.44 -2.29
N SER A 323 -15.10 18.16 -2.87
CA SER A 323 -14.88 19.49 -3.46
C SER A 323 -14.43 20.53 -2.40
N LEU A 324 -14.92 20.39 -1.16
CA LEU A 324 -14.61 21.28 -0.05
C LEU A 324 -13.23 21.03 0.58
N LEU A 325 -12.57 19.91 0.27
CA LEU A 325 -11.22 19.61 0.78
C LEU A 325 -10.19 20.69 0.40
N ILE A 326 -10.28 21.22 -0.82
CA ILE A 326 -9.37 22.27 -1.30
C ILE A 326 -9.52 23.54 -0.46
N ALA A 327 -10.76 23.94 -0.18
CA ALA A 327 -11.05 25.10 0.67
C ALA A 327 -10.53 24.89 2.10
N SER A 328 -10.74 23.68 2.65
CA SER A 328 -10.26 23.32 3.98
C SER A 328 -8.73 23.34 4.08
N TYR A 329 -8.03 22.84 3.05
CA TYR A 329 -6.57 22.86 2.95
C TYR A 329 -6.01 24.29 2.89
N LYS A 330 -6.57 25.12 1.99
CA LYS A 330 -6.15 26.53 1.84
C LYS A 330 -6.28 27.29 3.17
N ASN A 331 -7.42 27.13 3.83
CA ASN A 331 -7.73 27.75 5.12
C ASN A 331 -7.05 27.07 6.33
N ASN A 332 -6.20 26.06 6.11
CA ASN A 332 -5.50 25.30 7.16
C ASN A 332 -6.44 24.70 8.24
N ARG A 333 -7.70 24.38 7.89
CA ARG A 333 -8.69 23.80 8.80
C ARG A 333 -8.52 22.28 8.85
N ARG A 334 -7.58 21.84 9.68
CA ARG A 334 -7.14 20.44 9.80
C ARG A 334 -8.26 19.47 10.20
N GLY A 335 -9.03 19.81 11.24
CA GLY A 335 -10.15 18.96 11.70
C GLY A 335 -11.25 18.85 10.66
N THR A 336 -11.63 19.98 10.05
CA THR A 336 -12.60 20.03 8.95
C THR A 336 -12.14 19.20 7.76
N PHE A 337 -10.84 19.23 7.42
CA PHE A 337 -10.29 18.42 6.33
C PHE A 337 -10.45 16.92 6.60
N ILE A 338 -10.10 16.46 7.81
CA ILE A 338 -10.23 15.05 8.19
C ILE A 338 -11.69 14.61 8.11
N LEU A 339 -12.61 15.40 8.68
CA LEU A 339 -14.04 15.11 8.64
C LEU A 339 -14.56 15.02 7.20
N LEU A 340 -14.24 16.01 6.35
CA LEU A 340 -14.64 16.02 4.95
C LEU A 340 -14.03 14.86 4.17
N ALA A 341 -12.78 14.46 4.46
CA ALA A 341 -12.14 13.34 3.79
C ALA A 341 -12.82 12.01 4.16
N LEU A 342 -13.23 11.84 5.42
CA LEU A 342 -14.01 10.69 5.87
C LEU A 342 -15.38 10.65 5.20
N ILE A 343 -16.11 11.78 5.15
CA ILE A 343 -17.41 11.88 4.47
C ILE A 343 -17.28 11.59 2.97
N ALA A 344 -16.24 12.13 2.33
CA ALA A 344 -15.95 11.94 0.91
C ALA A 344 -15.65 10.47 0.54
N VAL A 345 -15.27 9.64 1.51
CA VAL A 345 -15.02 8.21 1.31
C VAL A 345 -16.23 7.38 1.73
N LEU A 346 -16.70 7.55 2.97
CA LEU A 346 -17.71 6.67 3.57
C LEU A 346 -19.09 6.85 2.92
N CYS A 347 -19.50 8.08 2.57
CA CYS A 347 -20.80 8.29 1.96
C CYS A 347 -20.86 7.65 0.55
N PRO A 348 -19.91 7.91 -0.38
CA PRO A 348 -19.90 7.20 -1.66
C PRO A 348 -19.72 5.70 -1.52
N PHE A 349 -18.94 5.22 -0.54
CA PHE A 349 -18.77 3.78 -0.30
C PHE A 349 -20.11 3.10 0.00
N ILE A 350 -20.83 3.59 1.01
CA ILE A 350 -22.14 3.04 1.39
C ILE A 350 -23.16 3.27 0.27
N GLY A 351 -23.15 4.44 -0.38
CA GLY A 351 -24.03 4.76 -1.48
C GLY A 351 -23.85 3.82 -2.67
N LEU A 352 -22.60 3.50 -3.05
CA LEU A 352 -22.30 2.58 -4.14
C LEU A 352 -22.70 1.14 -3.81
N ILE A 353 -22.45 0.67 -2.58
CA ILE A 353 -22.90 -0.66 -2.15
C ILE A 353 -24.44 -0.75 -2.18
N LEU A 354 -25.14 0.28 -1.70
CA LEU A 354 -26.61 0.37 -1.77
C LEU A 354 -27.17 0.44 -3.19
N ALA A 355 -26.35 0.84 -4.16
CA ALA A 355 -26.75 0.96 -5.56
C ALA A 355 -26.55 -0.34 -6.36
N VAL A 356 -26.09 -1.41 -5.73
CA VAL A 356 -25.85 -2.71 -6.37
C VAL A 356 -26.60 -3.79 -5.61
N TYR A 357 -27.55 -4.45 -6.27
CA TYR A 357 -28.20 -5.68 -5.77
C TYR A 357 -28.57 -6.59 -6.94
#